data_AF-A0A8J8KYF0-F1
#
_entry.id   AF-A0A8J8KYF0-F1
#
_cell.length_a   1.000
_cell.length_b   1.000
_cell.length_c   1.000
_cell.angle_alpha   90.00
_cell.angle_beta   90.00
_cell.angle_gamma   90.00
#
_symmetry.space_group_name_H-M   'P 1'
#
loop_
_entity.id
_entity.type
_entity.pdbx_description
1 polymer ?
#
loop_
_entity_poly.entity_id
_entity_poly.type
_entity_poly.pdbx_seq_one_letter_code
_entity_poly.pdbx_strand_id
1 'polypeptide(L)'
;MEPDDPSPIPWFSPWDLLPLLSALSLALALPRLMAGLPDPIPTHFDARGVPNGWTPQAGYPWLAFGLPAAIWAVLWLTGRAFVGSNQDPEGRKCAALAPLRSLVTVGLLGMMAGGLLIPRHGQGVIAWMIGGFLALTILGILLMVRQMKQTLQEDERSEYYRWGVFYVNAGDPAIWVPKRLGLGWTLNFAHGLSWAILTLLLLPVLLLIAFARPH
;
A
#
# COMPACT_ATOMS: atom_id res chain seq x y z
N MET A 1 18.41 -25.09 -27.02
CA MET A 1 18.40 -23.78 -26.32
C MET A 1 17.78 -24.07 -24.97
N GLU A 2 18.59 -24.04 -23.92
CA GLU A 2 18.08 -24.01 -22.55
C GLU A 2 17.21 -22.74 -22.43
N PRO A 3 16.01 -22.82 -21.84
CA PRO A 3 15.25 -21.61 -21.57
C PRO A 3 16.11 -20.74 -20.64
N ASP A 4 16.45 -19.52 -21.08
CA ASP A 4 17.16 -18.54 -20.26
C ASP A 4 16.42 -18.44 -18.92
N ASP A 5 17.07 -18.88 -17.84
CA ASP A 5 16.55 -18.75 -16.48
C ASP A 5 16.28 -17.25 -16.23
N PRO A 6 15.03 -16.84 -15.96
CA PRO A 6 14.72 -15.43 -15.81
C PRO A 6 15.59 -14.84 -14.71
N SER A 7 16.38 -13.82 -15.06
CA SER A 7 17.30 -13.16 -14.14
C SER A 7 16.57 -12.77 -12.84
N PRO A 8 17.12 -13.08 -11.66
CA PRO A 8 16.44 -12.86 -10.39
C PRO A 8 16.11 -11.38 -10.20
N ILE A 9 14.88 -11.09 -9.77
CA ILE A 9 14.44 -9.70 -9.58
C ILE A 9 15.23 -9.06 -8.43
N PRO A 10 15.87 -7.91 -8.67
CA PRO A 10 16.71 -7.24 -7.68
C PRO A 10 15.90 -6.89 -6.46
N TRP A 11 16.44 -7.10 -5.25
CA TRP A 11 15.76 -6.90 -3.96
C TRP A 11 15.11 -5.52 -3.79
N PHE A 12 15.73 -4.50 -4.37
CA PHE A 12 15.26 -3.11 -4.36
C PHE A 12 15.02 -2.61 -5.77
N SER A 13 14.01 -1.75 -5.89
CA SER A 13 13.69 -1.04 -7.13
C SER A 13 14.39 0.32 -7.12
N PRO A 14 14.71 0.91 -8.30
CA PRO A 14 15.09 2.32 -8.37
C PRO A 14 14.08 3.27 -7.71
N TRP A 15 12.80 2.90 -7.66
CA TRP A 15 11.77 3.64 -6.94
C TRP A 15 12.06 3.77 -5.44
N ASP A 16 12.78 2.83 -4.82
CA ASP A 16 13.12 2.89 -3.40
C ASP A 16 14.18 3.97 -3.09
N LEU A 17 14.85 4.53 -4.10
CA LEU A 17 15.74 5.68 -3.90
C LEU A 17 14.96 6.92 -3.47
N LEU A 18 13.72 7.11 -3.94
CA LEU A 18 12.93 8.30 -3.59
C LEU A 18 12.65 8.42 -2.08
N PRO A 19 12.10 7.41 -1.38
CA PRO A 19 11.90 7.50 0.06
C PRO A 19 13.21 7.55 0.83
N LEU A 20 14.27 6.88 0.37
CA LEU A 20 15.59 6.94 1.03
C LEU A 20 16.20 8.34 0.96
N LEU A 21 16.21 8.94 -0.22
CA LEU A 21 16.71 10.30 -0.42
C LEU A 21 15.82 11.34 0.30
N SER A 22 14.50 11.12 0.33
CA SER A 22 13.57 11.98 1.06
C SER A 22 13.79 11.89 2.57
N ALA A 23 13.97 10.68 3.11
CA ALA A 23 14.26 10.46 4.52
C ALA A 23 15.62 11.05 4.90
N LEU A 24 16.65 10.87 4.07
CA LEU A 24 17.97 11.48 4.28
C LEU A 24 17.88 13.01 4.27
N SER A 25 17.18 13.59 3.29
CA SER A 25 16.98 15.04 3.19
C SER A 25 16.27 15.58 4.43
N LEU A 26 15.22 14.89 4.87
CA LEU A 26 14.50 15.25 6.09
C LEU A 26 15.40 15.12 7.33
N ALA A 27 16.18 14.05 7.47
CA ALA A 27 17.09 13.85 8.60
C ALA A 27 18.13 14.97 8.70
N LEU A 28 18.66 15.45 7.58
CA LEU A 28 19.61 16.57 7.53
C LEU A 28 18.94 17.92 7.81
N ALA A 29 17.67 18.09 7.44
CA ALA A 29 16.89 19.30 7.69
C ALA A 29 16.30 19.36 9.10
N LEU A 30 16.02 18.22 9.73
CA LEU A 30 15.23 18.10 10.94
C LEU A 30 15.75 18.95 12.11
N PRO A 31 17.07 18.99 12.44
CA PRO A 31 17.57 19.83 13.53
C PRO A 31 17.27 21.32 13.32
N ARG A 32 17.30 21.78 12.06
CA ARG A 32 16.99 23.17 11.72
C ARG A 32 15.50 23.45 11.77
N LEU A 33 14.68 22.51 11.30
CA LEU A 33 13.21 22.63 11.35
C LEU A 33 12.69 22.63 12.80
N MET A 34 13.33 21.87 13.68
CA MET A 34 12.98 21.79 15.10
C MET A 34 13.56 22.94 15.93
N ALA A 35 14.58 23.65 15.44
CA ALA A 35 15.19 24.77 16.15
C ALA A 35 14.16 25.87 16.46
N GLY A 36 13.98 26.17 17.74
CA GLY A 36 13.04 27.19 18.21
C GLY A 36 11.56 26.76 18.25
N LEU A 37 11.26 25.48 18.02
CA LEU A 37 9.94 24.94 18.36
C LEU A 37 9.83 24.69 19.86
N PRO A 38 8.60 24.73 20.43
CA PRO A 38 8.37 24.36 21.82
C PRO A 38 8.65 22.87 22.06
N ASP A 39 8.95 22.50 23.30
CA ASP A 39 8.98 21.12 23.77
C ASP A 39 7.92 20.96 24.87
N PRO A 40 6.86 20.14 24.68
CA PRO A 40 6.59 19.27 23.53
C PRO A 40 5.98 19.98 22.32
N ILE A 41 6.11 19.38 21.13
CA ILE A 41 5.58 19.89 19.85
C ILE A 41 4.10 19.47 19.73
N PRO A 42 3.17 20.36 19.33
CA PRO A 42 1.80 19.96 19.02
C PRO A 42 1.77 19.11 17.75
N THR A 43 1.21 17.90 17.85
CA THR A 43 1.17 16.91 16.75
C THR A 43 -0.23 16.42 16.42
N HIS A 44 -1.19 16.63 17.32
CA HIS A 44 -2.61 16.38 17.07
C HIS A 44 -3.44 17.64 17.30
N PHE A 45 -4.46 17.80 16.47
CA PHE A 45 -5.34 18.95 16.47
C PHE A 45 -6.79 18.47 16.34
N ASP A 46 -7.71 19.15 17.03
CA ASP A 46 -9.15 18.89 16.90
C ASP A 46 -9.72 19.45 15.58
N ALA A 47 -11.03 19.30 15.37
CA ALA A 47 -11.70 19.81 14.16
C ALA A 47 -11.69 21.35 14.03
N ARG A 48 -11.38 22.08 15.11
CA ARG A 48 -11.18 23.52 15.14
C ARG A 48 -9.69 23.89 15.02
N GLY A 49 -8.84 22.88 14.83
CA GLY A 49 -7.40 22.97 14.72
C GLY A 49 -6.70 23.32 16.04
N VAL A 50 -7.40 23.28 17.17
CA VAL A 50 -6.77 23.51 18.48
C VAL A 50 -5.89 22.31 18.81
N PRO A 51 -4.62 22.52 19.21
CA PRO A 51 -3.77 21.42 19.66
C PRO A 51 -4.44 20.65 20.81
N ASN A 52 -4.57 19.33 20.65
CA ASN A 52 -5.13 18.43 21.66
C ASN A 52 -4.24 17.19 21.91
N GLY A 53 -3.09 17.09 21.24
CA GLY A 53 -2.05 16.11 21.53
C GLY A 53 -0.66 16.63 21.16
N TRP A 54 0.33 16.21 21.95
CA TRP A 54 1.70 16.72 21.88
C TRP A 54 2.70 15.56 21.88
N THR A 55 3.85 15.79 21.25
CA THR A 55 4.96 14.84 21.18
C THR A 55 6.24 15.52 21.68
N PRO A 56 6.96 14.93 22.65
CA PRO A 56 8.26 15.44 23.07
C PRO A 56 9.21 15.56 21.87
N GLN A 57 10.10 16.55 21.86
CA GLN A 57 11.05 16.74 20.75
C GLN A 57 11.89 15.49 20.50
N ALA A 58 12.31 14.79 21.57
CA ALA A 58 13.05 13.54 21.47
C ALA A 58 12.26 12.39 20.78
N GLY A 59 10.92 12.43 20.83
CA GLY A 59 10.05 11.44 20.19
C GLY A 59 9.70 11.75 18.74
N TYR A 60 9.89 13.00 18.29
CA TYR A 60 9.52 13.41 16.94
C TYR A 60 10.24 12.64 15.82
N PRO A 61 11.56 12.36 15.91
CA PRO A 61 12.24 11.57 14.89
C PRO A 61 11.60 10.19 14.66
N TRP A 62 11.15 9.52 15.72
CA TRP A 62 10.45 8.24 15.57
C TRP A 62 9.11 8.41 14.82
N LEU A 63 8.34 9.44 15.14
CA LEU A 63 7.10 9.74 14.43
C LEU A 63 7.38 10.04 12.94
N ALA A 64 8.41 10.84 12.66
CA ALA A 64 8.78 11.27 11.32
C ALA A 64 9.35 10.16 10.44
N PHE A 65 10.11 9.22 11.00
CA PHE A 65 10.80 8.18 10.22
C PHE A 65 10.27 6.77 10.45
N GLY A 66 9.92 6.43 11.69
CA GLY A 66 9.54 5.08 12.11
C GLY A 66 8.28 4.58 11.43
N LEU A 67 7.20 5.37 11.47
CA LEU A 67 5.93 4.98 10.84
C LEU A 67 6.06 4.89 9.30
N PRO A 68 6.64 5.87 8.58
CA PRO A 68 6.86 5.72 7.15
C PRO A 68 7.77 4.54 6.78
N ALA A 69 8.83 4.28 7.57
CA ALA A 69 9.72 3.13 7.37
C ALA A 69 9.00 1.79 7.60
N ALA A 70 8.15 1.70 8.62
CA ALA A 70 7.34 0.51 8.88
C ALA A 70 6.37 0.23 7.73
N ILE A 71 5.66 1.26 7.23
CA ILE A 71 4.75 1.13 6.09
C ILE A 71 5.51 0.72 4.83
N TRP A 72 6.67 1.35 4.57
CA TRP A 72 7.54 0.96 3.47
C TRP A 72 7.97 -0.51 3.57
N ALA A 73 8.42 -0.94 4.75
CA ALA A 73 8.87 -2.31 5.01
C ALA A 73 7.74 -3.32 4.84
N VAL A 74 6.53 -3.04 5.34
CA VAL A 74 5.36 -3.91 5.16
C VAL A 74 5.03 -4.06 3.68
N LEU A 75 4.94 -2.96 2.92
CA LEU A 75 4.65 -3.02 1.49
C LEU A 75 5.77 -3.71 0.70
N TRP A 76 7.02 -3.53 1.10
CA TRP A 76 8.18 -4.20 0.52
C TRP A 76 8.19 -5.71 0.78
N LEU A 77 8.06 -6.13 2.04
CA LEU A 77 7.99 -7.53 2.45
C LEU A 77 6.79 -8.25 1.83
N THR A 78 5.63 -7.58 1.79
CA THR A 78 4.42 -8.17 1.21
C THR A 78 4.61 -8.46 -0.28
N GLY A 79 5.18 -7.52 -1.06
CA GLY A 79 5.50 -7.80 -2.46
C GLY A 79 6.52 -8.93 -2.61
N ARG A 80 7.56 -8.94 -1.77
CA ARG A 80 8.62 -9.94 -1.78
C ARG A 80 8.17 -11.35 -1.45
N ALA A 81 7.26 -11.50 -0.50
CA ALA A 81 6.80 -12.79 -0.02
C ALA A 81 6.16 -13.68 -1.10
N PHE A 82 5.74 -13.09 -2.23
CA PHE A 82 5.10 -13.82 -3.32
C PHE A 82 5.98 -14.03 -4.55
N VAL A 83 7.18 -13.44 -4.61
CA VAL A 83 8.10 -13.62 -5.74
C VAL A 83 8.52 -15.10 -5.83
N GLY A 84 8.43 -15.68 -7.02
CA GLY A 84 8.74 -17.10 -7.25
C GLY A 84 7.64 -18.06 -6.79
N SER A 85 6.52 -17.55 -6.25
CA SER A 85 5.34 -18.36 -5.98
C SER A 85 4.38 -18.39 -7.17
N ASN A 86 3.39 -19.27 -7.16
CA ASN A 86 2.32 -19.29 -8.20
C ASN A 86 1.56 -17.95 -8.32
N GLN A 87 1.65 -17.07 -7.31
CA GLN A 87 1.05 -15.73 -7.33
C GLN A 87 1.79 -14.74 -8.20
N ASP A 88 3.12 -14.85 -8.23
CA ASP A 88 4.01 -13.93 -8.92
C ASP A 88 5.32 -14.65 -9.31
N PRO A 89 5.26 -15.62 -10.24
CA PRO A 89 6.40 -16.50 -10.55
C PRO A 89 7.62 -15.71 -10.97
N GLU A 90 7.40 -14.70 -11.80
CA GLU A 90 8.43 -13.79 -12.31
C GLU A 90 8.47 -12.46 -11.56
N GLY A 91 7.84 -12.35 -10.39
CA GLY A 91 7.82 -11.16 -9.52
C GLY A 91 7.39 -9.83 -10.18
N ARG A 92 6.66 -9.88 -11.31
CA ARG A 92 6.17 -8.72 -12.05
C ARG A 92 5.17 -7.91 -11.22
N LYS A 93 4.34 -8.57 -10.38
CA LYS A 93 3.41 -7.87 -9.47
C LYS A 93 4.16 -7.15 -8.34
N CYS A 94 5.20 -7.77 -7.80
CA CYS A 94 6.10 -7.13 -6.84
C CYS A 94 6.75 -5.88 -7.44
N ALA A 95 7.22 -5.96 -8.69
CA ALA A 95 7.77 -4.80 -9.41
C ALA A 95 6.71 -3.70 -9.63
N ALA A 96 5.47 -4.07 -9.98
CA ALA A 96 4.37 -3.13 -10.19
C ALA A 96 3.98 -2.34 -8.94
N LEU A 97 4.22 -2.88 -7.74
CA LEU A 97 3.95 -2.22 -6.46
C LEU A 97 5.01 -1.16 -6.09
N ALA A 98 6.17 -1.15 -6.74
CA ALA A 98 7.28 -0.26 -6.42
C ALA A 98 6.94 1.25 -6.45
N PRO A 99 6.28 1.80 -7.49
CA PRO A 99 5.90 3.22 -7.50
C PRO A 99 4.91 3.58 -6.40
N LEU A 100 3.91 2.72 -6.14
CA LEU A 100 2.93 2.96 -5.09
C LEU A 100 3.61 3.00 -3.71
N ARG A 101 4.40 1.96 -3.40
CA ARG A 101 5.15 1.88 -2.14
C ARG A 101 5.98 3.14 -1.92
N SER A 102 6.76 3.51 -2.93
CA SER A 102 7.67 4.65 -2.89
C SER A 102 6.95 5.97 -2.64
N LEU A 103 5.91 6.27 -3.41
CA LEU A 103 5.20 7.54 -3.33
C LEU A 103 4.34 7.66 -2.06
N VAL A 104 3.77 6.57 -1.56
CA VAL A 104 3.10 6.54 -0.25
C VAL A 104 4.10 6.87 0.85
N THR A 105 5.27 6.24 0.86
CA THR A 105 6.31 6.51 1.86
C THR A 105 6.83 7.95 1.80
N VAL A 106 7.09 8.48 0.60
CA VAL A 106 7.50 9.89 0.41
C VAL A 106 6.40 10.84 0.90
N GLY A 107 5.14 10.56 0.55
CA GLY A 107 4.00 11.36 0.98
C GLY A 107 3.83 11.34 2.49
N LEU A 108 4.01 10.19 3.15
CA LEU A 108 3.97 10.09 4.61
C LEU A 108 5.14 10.82 5.25
N LEU A 109 6.37 10.70 4.73
CA LEU A 109 7.53 11.47 5.21
C LEU A 109 7.26 12.98 5.13
N GLY A 110 6.74 13.46 4.00
CA GLY A 110 6.38 14.86 3.80
C GLY A 110 5.24 15.31 4.71
N MET A 111 4.21 14.47 4.88
CA MET A 111 3.11 14.72 5.80
C MET A 111 3.60 14.79 7.25
N MET A 112 4.50 13.89 7.68
CA MET A 112 5.08 13.96 9.01
C MET A 112 5.99 15.19 9.17
N ALA A 113 6.80 15.54 8.17
CA ALA A 113 7.64 16.73 8.22
C ALA A 113 6.82 18.04 8.29
N GLY A 114 5.69 18.10 7.58
CA GLY A 114 4.81 19.26 7.53
C GLY A 114 4.23 19.66 8.90
N GLY A 115 4.15 18.74 9.86
CA GLY A 115 3.72 19.03 11.23
C GLY A 115 4.58 20.11 11.90
N LEU A 116 5.89 20.15 11.59
CA LEU A 116 6.83 21.15 12.11
C LEU A 116 6.59 22.57 11.57
N LEU A 117 5.82 22.70 10.50
CA LEU A 117 5.50 23.99 9.89
C LEU A 117 4.26 24.62 10.54
N ILE A 118 3.41 23.85 11.22
CA ILE A 118 2.16 24.32 11.82
C ILE A 118 2.40 25.44 12.86
N PRO A 119 3.37 25.34 13.79
CA PRO A 119 3.61 26.42 14.75
C PRO A 119 4.04 27.75 14.13
N ARG A 120 4.63 27.72 12.92
CA ARG A 120 5.16 28.90 12.23
C ARG A 120 4.20 29.48 11.18
N HIS A 121 3.44 28.63 10.51
CA HIS A 121 2.61 28.99 9.36
C HIS A 121 1.10 28.78 9.60
N GLY A 122 0.73 28.26 10.77
CA GLY A 122 -0.66 28.00 11.15
C GLY A 122 -1.23 26.71 10.56
N GLN A 123 -2.51 26.46 10.88
CA GLN A 123 -3.22 25.22 10.55
C GLN A 123 -3.51 25.04 9.05
N GLY A 124 -3.45 26.11 8.26
CA GLY A 124 -3.65 26.02 6.80
C GLY A 124 -2.69 25.05 6.11
N VAL A 125 -1.54 24.76 6.73
CA VAL A 125 -0.57 23.75 6.26
C VAL A 125 -1.17 22.33 6.25
N ILE A 126 -2.11 22.02 7.14
CA ILE A 126 -2.71 20.68 7.26
C ILE A 126 -3.38 20.26 5.93
N ALA A 127 -4.10 21.17 5.29
CA ALA A 127 -4.75 20.89 4.01
C ALA A 127 -3.72 20.55 2.92
N TRP A 128 -2.58 21.24 2.90
CA TRP A 128 -1.49 20.97 1.96
C TRP A 128 -0.77 19.65 2.26
N MET A 129 -0.58 19.31 3.54
CA MET A 129 -0.02 18.03 3.95
C MET A 129 -0.89 16.86 3.49
N ILE A 130 -2.19 16.92 3.78
CA ILE A 130 -3.16 15.90 3.37
C ILE A 130 -3.26 15.84 1.84
N GLY A 131 -3.43 17.00 1.19
CA GLY A 131 -3.53 17.07 -0.26
C GLY A 131 -2.30 16.53 -0.98
N GLY A 132 -1.10 16.86 -0.49
CA GLY A 132 0.16 16.34 -1.03
C GLY A 132 0.32 14.83 -0.84
N PHE A 133 -0.01 14.31 0.34
CA PHE A 133 0.00 12.88 0.61
C PHE A 133 -0.99 12.12 -0.30
N LEU A 134 -2.22 12.62 -0.42
CA LEU A 134 -3.24 12.02 -1.27
C LEU A 134 -2.83 12.09 -2.75
N ALA A 135 -2.29 13.21 -3.22
CA ALA A 135 -1.83 13.36 -4.60
C ALA A 135 -0.72 12.35 -4.96
N LEU A 136 0.28 12.19 -4.08
CA LEU A 136 1.34 11.21 -4.27
C LEU A 136 0.83 9.77 -4.20
N THR A 137 -0.10 9.48 -3.29
CA THR A 137 -0.75 8.17 -3.19
C THR A 137 -1.54 7.85 -4.46
N ILE A 138 -2.36 8.79 -4.95
CA ILE A 138 -3.12 8.66 -6.19
C ILE A 138 -2.18 8.43 -7.38
N LEU A 139 -1.12 9.23 -7.49
CA LEU A 139 -0.11 9.04 -8.53
C LEU A 139 0.53 7.65 -8.46
N GLY A 140 0.89 7.19 -7.26
CA GLY A 140 1.40 5.84 -7.02
C GLY A 140 0.43 4.75 -7.46
N ILE A 141 -0.86 4.89 -7.14
CA ILE A 141 -1.92 3.97 -7.58
C ILE A 141 -2.03 3.97 -9.11
N LEU A 142 -2.04 5.15 -9.74
CA LEU A 142 -2.16 5.26 -11.20
C LEU A 142 -0.98 4.60 -11.93
N LEU A 143 0.25 4.81 -11.44
CA LEU A 143 1.45 4.18 -11.98
C LEU A 143 1.45 2.66 -11.76
N MET A 144 1.07 2.21 -10.56
CA MET A 144 0.90 0.79 -10.25
C MET A 144 -0.12 0.13 -11.18
N VAL A 145 -1.30 0.75 -11.36
CA VAL A 145 -2.36 0.22 -12.24
C VAL A 145 -1.87 0.17 -13.69
N ARG A 146 -1.15 1.19 -14.15
CA ARG A 146 -0.55 1.20 -15.49
C ARG A 146 0.42 0.03 -15.68
N GLN A 147 1.28 -0.22 -14.71
CA GLN A 147 2.27 -1.31 -14.77
C GLN A 147 1.60 -2.68 -14.64
N MET A 148 0.62 -2.82 -13.73
CA MET A 148 -0.18 -4.04 -13.62
C MET A 148 -0.88 -4.37 -14.94
N LYS A 149 -1.50 -3.40 -15.61
CA LYS A 149 -2.18 -3.66 -16.90
C LYS A 149 -1.25 -4.31 -17.93
N GLN A 150 0.03 -3.96 -17.96
CA GLN A 150 1.01 -4.60 -18.85
C GLN A 150 1.25 -6.05 -18.43
N THR A 151 1.50 -6.30 -17.14
CA THR A 151 1.61 -7.67 -16.59
C THR A 151 0.38 -8.53 -16.89
N LEU A 152 -0.81 -7.94 -16.86
CA LEU A 152 -2.07 -8.64 -17.14
C LEU A 152 -2.29 -8.99 -18.61
N GLN A 153 -1.68 -8.25 -19.54
CA GLN A 153 -1.80 -8.56 -20.97
C GLN A 153 -0.98 -9.81 -21.33
N GLU A 154 0.03 -10.12 -20.52
CA GLU A 154 0.96 -11.22 -20.73
C GLU A 154 0.58 -12.49 -19.92
N ASP A 155 -0.41 -12.43 -19.03
CA ASP A 155 -0.89 -13.59 -18.27
C ASP A 155 -1.81 -14.47 -19.12
N GLU A 156 -1.35 -15.67 -19.45
CA GLU A 156 -2.06 -16.69 -20.25
C GLU A 156 -3.44 -17.04 -19.65
N ARG A 157 -3.62 -16.93 -18.33
CA ARG A 157 -4.90 -17.22 -17.66
C ARG A 157 -5.96 -16.14 -17.88
N SER A 158 -5.62 -15.04 -18.55
CA SER A 158 -6.49 -13.87 -18.71
C SER A 158 -7.82 -14.17 -19.37
N GLU A 159 -7.88 -15.18 -20.25
CA GLU A 159 -9.10 -15.60 -20.94
C GLU A 159 -10.16 -16.22 -20.01
N TYR A 160 -9.73 -16.83 -18.90
CA TYR A 160 -10.62 -17.47 -17.92
C TYR A 160 -11.15 -16.50 -16.85
N TYR A 161 -10.68 -15.25 -16.84
CA TYR A 161 -11.14 -14.22 -15.92
C TYR A 161 -12.34 -13.44 -16.48
N ARG A 162 -13.54 -13.72 -15.97
CA ARG A 162 -14.78 -12.99 -16.28
C ARG A 162 -14.83 -11.68 -15.51
N TRP A 163 -15.13 -10.59 -16.24
CA TRP A 163 -15.13 -9.21 -15.74
C TRP A 163 -13.83 -8.78 -15.03
N GLY A 164 -12.72 -9.48 -15.30
CA GLY A 164 -11.41 -9.23 -14.67
C GLY A 164 -11.27 -9.69 -13.23
N VAL A 165 -12.29 -10.32 -12.63
CA VAL A 165 -12.31 -10.67 -11.19
C VAL A 165 -12.60 -12.15 -10.95
N PHE A 166 -13.59 -12.71 -11.65
CA PHE A 166 -14.03 -14.08 -11.39
C PHE A 166 -13.33 -15.06 -12.31
N TYR A 167 -12.52 -15.96 -11.74
CA TYR A 167 -11.88 -17.03 -12.50
C TYR A 167 -12.86 -18.18 -12.72
N VAL A 168 -13.05 -18.58 -13.98
CA VAL A 168 -13.95 -19.66 -14.38
C VAL A 168 -13.25 -20.53 -15.42
N ASN A 169 -12.69 -21.66 -14.98
CA ASN A 169 -12.11 -22.66 -15.86
C ASN A 169 -12.48 -24.08 -15.40
N ALA A 170 -13.32 -24.77 -16.16
CA ALA A 170 -13.72 -26.15 -15.85
C ALA A 170 -12.61 -27.18 -16.13
N GLY A 171 -11.64 -26.85 -16.98
CA GLY A 171 -10.48 -27.71 -17.28
C GLY A 171 -9.36 -27.63 -16.23
N ASP A 172 -9.40 -26.63 -15.36
CA ASP A 172 -8.45 -26.46 -14.26
C ASP A 172 -9.04 -27.01 -12.95
N PRO A 173 -8.56 -28.13 -12.41
CA PRO A 173 -9.11 -28.74 -11.20
C PRO A 173 -8.83 -27.94 -9.92
N ALA A 174 -8.01 -26.89 -9.97
CA ALA A 174 -7.69 -26.09 -8.81
C ALA A 174 -8.90 -25.28 -8.33
N ILE A 175 -9.22 -25.39 -7.03
CA ILE A 175 -10.25 -24.57 -6.38
C ILE A 175 -9.72 -23.19 -6.02
N TRP A 176 -8.45 -23.10 -5.59
CA TRP A 176 -7.79 -21.85 -5.23
C TRP A 176 -6.85 -21.44 -6.34
N VAL A 177 -7.08 -20.24 -6.89
CA VAL A 177 -6.32 -19.73 -8.01
C VAL A 177 -5.77 -18.36 -7.65
N PRO A 178 -4.52 -18.04 -7.99
CA PRO A 178 -3.96 -16.70 -7.83
C PRO A 178 -4.83 -15.62 -8.45
N LYS A 179 -5.13 -14.56 -7.71
CA LYS A 179 -5.82 -13.39 -8.24
C LYS A 179 -5.03 -12.83 -9.42
N ARG A 180 -5.75 -12.47 -10.48
CA ARG A 180 -5.18 -11.73 -11.60
C ARG A 180 -4.69 -10.35 -11.16
N LEU A 181 -5.54 -9.62 -10.42
CA LEU A 181 -5.23 -8.30 -9.88
C LEU A 181 -4.70 -8.39 -8.45
N GLY A 182 -3.49 -7.88 -8.23
CA GLY A 182 -2.88 -7.81 -6.92
C GLY A 182 -2.41 -9.16 -6.39
N LEU A 183 -2.30 -9.25 -5.06
CA LEU A 183 -1.80 -10.42 -4.34
C LEU A 183 -2.95 -11.18 -3.65
N GLY A 184 -2.81 -12.50 -3.57
CA GLY A 184 -3.75 -13.39 -2.87
C GLY A 184 -4.59 -14.24 -3.80
N TRP A 185 -5.50 -15.04 -3.24
CA TRP A 185 -6.21 -16.07 -3.99
C TRP A 185 -7.67 -15.70 -4.25
N THR A 186 -8.23 -16.24 -5.32
CA THR A 186 -9.65 -16.29 -5.64
C THR A 186 -10.07 -17.75 -5.79
N LEU A 187 -11.38 -17.99 -5.84
CA LEU A 187 -11.95 -19.30 -6.14
C LEU A 187 -12.14 -19.48 -7.64
N ASN A 188 -12.03 -20.73 -8.11
CA ASN A 188 -12.44 -21.14 -9.44
C ASN A 188 -13.94 -21.46 -9.48
N PHE A 189 -14.75 -20.52 -9.93
CA PHE A 189 -16.22 -20.60 -9.91
C PHE A 189 -16.83 -21.60 -10.90
N ALA A 190 -16.01 -22.32 -11.67
CA ALA A 190 -16.46 -23.45 -12.47
C ALA A 190 -16.83 -24.68 -11.62
N HIS A 191 -16.41 -24.74 -10.34
CA HIS A 191 -16.56 -25.90 -9.48
C HIS A 191 -17.60 -25.69 -8.37
N GLY A 192 -18.42 -26.72 -8.11
CA GLY A 192 -19.45 -26.66 -7.06
C GLY A 192 -18.90 -26.42 -5.66
N LEU A 193 -17.70 -26.92 -5.35
CA LEU A 193 -17.04 -26.71 -4.04
C LEU A 193 -16.75 -25.23 -3.77
N SER A 194 -16.43 -24.43 -4.79
CA SER A 194 -16.21 -22.98 -4.63
C SER A 194 -17.47 -22.26 -4.16
N TRP A 195 -18.64 -22.66 -4.65
CA TRP A 195 -19.93 -22.11 -4.21
C TRP A 195 -20.28 -22.55 -2.78
N ALA A 196 -19.96 -23.78 -2.40
CA ALA A 196 -20.12 -24.25 -1.03
C ALA A 196 -19.24 -23.44 -0.04
N ILE A 197 -17.97 -23.21 -0.39
CA ILE A 197 -17.05 -22.38 0.40
C ILE A 197 -17.58 -20.94 0.52
N LEU A 198 -18.00 -20.34 -0.61
CA LEU A 198 -18.54 -18.98 -0.60
C LEU A 198 -19.80 -18.89 0.28
N THR A 199 -20.70 -19.85 0.17
CA THR A 199 -21.93 -19.90 0.96
C THR A 199 -21.62 -19.99 2.44
N LEU A 200 -20.70 -20.88 2.84
CA LEU A 200 -20.26 -21.03 4.22
C LEU A 200 -19.66 -19.73 4.78
N LEU A 201 -18.85 -19.02 3.98
CA LEU A 201 -18.24 -17.76 4.37
C LEU A 201 -19.27 -16.63 4.55
N LEU A 202 -20.27 -16.57 3.68
CA LEU A 202 -21.30 -15.53 3.71
C LEU A 202 -22.42 -15.82 4.72
N LEU A 203 -22.62 -17.08 5.10
CA LEU A 203 -23.74 -17.52 5.95
C LEU A 203 -23.86 -16.72 7.26
N PRO A 204 -22.80 -16.47 8.05
CA PRO A 204 -22.93 -15.70 9.30
C PRO A 204 -23.41 -14.27 9.07
N VAL A 205 -22.95 -13.62 7.99
CA VAL A 205 -23.35 -12.25 7.62
C VAL A 205 -24.81 -12.24 7.17
N LEU A 206 -25.22 -13.22 6.36
CA LEU A 206 -26.60 -13.36 5.90
C LEU A 206 -27.55 -13.60 7.08
N LEU A 207 -27.16 -14.43 8.05
CA LEU A 207 -27.92 -14.65 9.28
C LEU A 207 -27.99 -13.36 10.11
N LEU A 208 -26.88 -12.65 10.27
CA LEU A 208 -26.84 -11.38 11.01
C LEU A 208 -27.80 -10.36 10.38
N ILE A 209 -27.81 -10.21 9.05
CA ILE A 209 -28.74 -9.31 8.35
C ILE A 209 -30.19 -9.77 8.54
N ALA A 210 -30.46 -11.08 8.44
CA ALA A 210 -31.80 -11.63 8.60
C ALA A 210 -32.37 -11.45 10.02
N PHE A 211 -31.50 -11.47 11.05
CA PHE A 211 -31.89 -11.32 12.45
C PHE A 211 -31.69 -9.90 13.01
N ALA A 212 -30.97 -9.02 12.32
CA ALA A 212 -30.88 -7.60 12.64
C ALA A 212 -32.20 -6.91 12.28
N ARG A 213 -33.18 -7.02 13.18
CA ARG A 213 -34.42 -6.24 13.07
C ARG A 213 -34.11 -4.78 13.42
N PRO A 214 -34.63 -3.80 12.65
CA PRO A 214 -34.64 -2.42 13.12
C PRO A 214 -35.59 -2.34 14.34
N HIS A 215 -35.04 -1.92 15.48
CA HIS A 215 -35.82 -1.51 16.65
C HIS A 215 -36.22 -0.05 16.51
#